data_AF-A0A0G0E0A7-F1
#
_entry.id   AF-A0A0G0E0A7-F1
#
_cell.length_a   1.000
_cell.length_b   1.000
_cell.length_c   1.000
_cell.angle_alpha   90.00
_cell.angle_beta   90.00
_cell.angle_gamma   90.00
#
_symmetry.space_group_name_H-M   'P 1'
#
loop_
_entity.id
_entity.type
_entity.pdbx_description
1 polymer ?
#
loop_
_entity_poly.entity_id
_entity_poly.type
_entity_poly.pdbx_seq_one_letter_code
_entity_poly.pdbx_strand_id
1 'polypeptide(L)'
;MEIKILGTGCPNCQKLEANVKQTLAELKIEAVVEKVTDIGEIMSYGVMGTPALVVNEEVRVYGRVPDNKEIEEILMDKNQFKANQSSGCCSCCG
;
A
#
# COMPACT_ATOMS: atom_id res chain seq x y z
N MET A 1 9.32 9.93 6.46
CA MET A 1 8.31 8.89 6.13
C MET A 1 8.81 8.19 4.88
N GLU A 2 8.78 6.87 4.81
CA GLU A 2 9.23 6.16 3.59
C GLU A 2 8.03 5.62 2.84
N ILE A 3 7.96 5.82 1.53
CA ILE A 3 6.91 5.30 0.68
C ILE A 3 7.57 4.49 -0.42
N LYS A 4 7.28 3.19 -0.45
CA LYS A 4 7.78 2.30 -1.49
C LYS A 4 6.64 1.90 -2.42
N ILE A 5 6.86 2.05 -3.71
CA ILE A 5 5.92 1.66 -4.76
C ILE A 5 6.46 0.40 -5.40
N LEU A 6 5.80 -0.72 -5.10
CA LEU A 6 6.10 -2.03 -5.63
C LEU A 6 5.36 -2.21 -6.95
N GLY A 7 6.09 -2.19 -8.07
CA GLY A 7 5.44 -2.35 -9.38
C GLY A 7 6.39 -2.40 -10.57
N THR A 8 6.10 -3.30 -11.50
CA THR A 8 6.89 -3.57 -12.72
C THR A 8 6.76 -2.51 -13.82
N GLY A 9 6.31 -1.29 -13.49
CA GLY A 9 6.33 -0.15 -14.41
C GLY A 9 5.07 0.06 -15.26
N CYS A 10 3.92 -0.52 -14.89
CA CYS A 10 2.64 -0.24 -15.55
C CYS A 10 2.27 1.26 -15.47
N PRO A 11 1.53 1.81 -16.45
CA PRO A 11 1.12 3.23 -16.46
C PRO A 11 0.31 3.63 -15.20
N ASN A 12 -0.40 2.67 -14.62
CA ASN A 12 -1.12 2.84 -13.36
C ASN A 12 -0.20 3.07 -12.15
N CYS A 13 1.01 2.51 -12.14
CA CYS A 13 1.98 2.73 -11.05
C CYS A 13 2.53 4.16 -11.09
N GLN A 14 2.75 4.69 -12.29
CA GLN A 14 3.22 6.07 -12.47
C GLN A 14 2.18 7.09 -12.04
N LYS A 15 0.89 6.84 -12.31
CA LYS A 15 -0.21 7.68 -11.83
C LYS A 15 -0.27 7.70 -10.31
N LEU A 16 -0.18 6.53 -9.67
CA LEU A 16 -0.13 6.41 -8.21
C LEU A 16 1.02 7.25 -7.62
N GLU A 17 2.22 7.10 -8.18
CA GLU A 17 3.41 7.84 -7.74
C GLU A 17 3.22 9.36 -7.84
N ALA A 18 2.69 9.83 -8.96
CA ALA A 18 2.42 11.25 -9.18
C ALA A 18 1.42 11.80 -8.15
N ASN A 19 0.33 11.06 -7.92
CA ASN A 19 -0.69 11.42 -6.94
C ASN A 19 -0.11 11.51 -5.52
N VAL A 20 0.65 10.48 -5.10
CA VAL A 20 1.32 10.46 -3.79
C VAL A 20 2.27 11.65 -3.64
N LYS A 21 3.12 11.92 -4.65
CA LYS A 21 4.05 13.06 -4.61
C LYS A 21 3.32 14.40 -4.51
N GLN A 22 2.20 14.55 -5.22
CA GLN A 22 1.38 15.75 -5.15
C GLN A 22 0.79 15.93 -3.75
N THR A 23 0.17 14.90 -3.20
CA THR A 23 -0.40 14.91 -1.84
C THR A 23 0.65 15.22 -0.78
N LEU A 24 1.85 14.64 -0.88
CA LEU A 24 2.95 14.94 0.04
C LEU A 24 3.38 16.42 -0.02
N ALA A 25 3.43 17.00 -1.22
CA ALA A 25 3.76 18.41 -1.42
C ALA A 25 2.66 19.33 -0.88
N GLU A 26 1.38 18.98 -1.07
CA GLU A 26 0.22 19.71 -0.54
C GLU A 26 0.20 19.69 0.99
N LEU A 27 0.45 18.53 1.59
CA LEU A 27 0.48 18.34 3.05
C LEU A 27 1.80 18.80 3.70
N LYS A 28 2.81 19.18 2.89
CA LYS A 28 4.18 19.51 3.33
C LYS A 28 4.80 18.43 4.21
N ILE A 29 4.53 17.16 3.90
CA ILE A 29 5.11 16.01 4.60
C ILE A 29 6.37 15.59 3.86
N GLU A 30 7.50 15.55 4.57
CA GLU A 30 8.74 15.00 4.03
C GLU A 30 8.66 13.46 3.99
N ALA A 31 8.43 12.92 2.80
CA ALA A 31 8.48 11.49 2.54
C ALA A 31 9.40 11.12 1.38
N VAL A 32 10.09 10.00 1.52
CA VAL A 32 10.99 9.43 0.51
C VAL A 32 10.19 8.47 -0.35
N VAL A 33 10.05 8.76 -1.64
CA VAL A 33 9.33 7.88 -2.58
C VAL A 33 10.35 7.02 -3.33
N GLU A 34 10.35 5.73 -3.06
CA GLU A 34 11.22 4.73 -3.68
C GLU A 34 10.40 3.77 -4.54
N LYS A 35 10.90 3.42 -5.72
CA LYS A 35 10.23 2.50 -6.62
C LYS A 35 10.95 1.17 -6.62
N VAL A 36 10.30 0.15 -6.09
CA VAL A 36 10.83 -1.20 -6.03
C VAL A 36 10.30 -1.99 -7.21
N THR A 37 11.21 -2.36 -8.10
CA THR A 37 10.96 -3.24 -9.25
C THR A 37 11.49 -4.65 -9.03
N ASP A 38 12.20 -4.88 -7.92
CA ASP A 38 12.79 -6.16 -7.60
C ASP A 38 11.72 -7.15 -7.11
N ILE A 39 11.64 -8.29 -7.79
CA ILE A 39 10.65 -9.33 -7.49
C ILE A 39 10.93 -9.96 -6.12
N GLY A 40 12.20 -10.08 -5.72
CA GLY A 40 12.61 -10.61 -4.42
C GLY A 40 12.15 -9.75 -3.26
N GLU A 41 12.24 -8.41 -3.39
CA GLU A 41 11.67 -7.49 -2.40
C GLU A 41 10.15 -7.59 -2.35
N ILE A 42 9.47 -7.61 -3.50
CA ILE A 42 7.99 -7.73 -3.56
C ILE A 42 7.50 -8.99 -2.85
N MET A 43 8.18 -10.13 -3.07
CA MET A 43 7.86 -11.38 -2.39
C MET A 43 8.16 -11.33 -0.89
N SER A 44 9.21 -10.63 -0.48
CA SER A 44 9.56 -10.46 0.95
C SER A 44 8.50 -9.66 1.71
N TYR A 45 7.83 -8.72 1.04
CA TYR A 45 6.68 -7.99 1.59
C TYR A 45 5.36 -8.80 1.60
N GLY A 46 5.36 -10.03 1.08
CA GLY A 46 4.17 -10.89 1.05
C GLY A 46 3.07 -10.41 0.09
N VAL A 47 3.42 -9.55 -0.87
CA VAL A 47 2.46 -8.99 -1.82
C VAL A 47 2.28 -9.97 -2.98
N MET A 48 1.07 -10.53 -3.10
CA MET A 48 0.73 -11.45 -4.22
C MET A 48 0.36 -10.72 -5.52
N GLY A 49 0.15 -9.40 -5.49
CA GLY A 49 -0.28 -8.63 -6.67
C GLY A 49 0.23 -7.20 -6.67
N THR A 50 0.99 -6.85 -7.71
CA THR A 50 1.37 -5.46 -8.02
C THR A 50 0.28 -4.78 -8.87
N PRO A 51 0.05 -3.46 -8.71
CA PRO A 51 0.83 -2.50 -7.93
C PRO A 51 0.56 -2.56 -6.43
N ALA A 52 1.59 -2.27 -5.63
CA ALA A 52 1.48 -2.13 -4.19
C ALA A 52 2.11 -0.84 -3.67
N LEU A 53 1.49 -0.29 -2.63
CA LEU A 53 1.90 0.90 -1.91
C LEU A 53 2.28 0.50 -0.49
N VAL A 54 3.55 0.73 -0.16
CA VAL A 54 4.13 0.50 1.16
C VAL A 54 4.42 1.86 1.78
N VAL A 55 4.05 2.04 3.04
CA VAL A 55 4.32 3.27 3.79
C VAL A 55 4.95 2.87 5.12
N ASN A 56 6.16 3.38 5.40
CA ASN A 56 7.01 3.03 6.53
C ASN A 56 7.20 1.50 6.68
N GLU A 57 7.57 0.84 5.58
CA GLU A 57 7.78 -0.62 5.49
C GLU A 57 6.52 -1.48 5.72
N GLU A 58 5.34 -0.88 5.92
CA GLU A 58 4.06 -1.59 5.97
C GLU A 58 3.30 -1.51 4.65
N VAL A 59 2.83 -2.66 4.15
CA VAL A 59 1.97 -2.72 2.98
C VAL A 59 0.60 -2.15 3.34
N ARG A 60 0.24 -1.00 2.76
CA ARG A 60 -1.08 -0.38 2.97
C ARG A 60 -2.09 -0.80 1.92
N VAL A 61 -1.66 -0.89 0.67
CA VAL A 61 -2.52 -1.30 -0.45
C VAL A 61 -1.74 -2.20 -1.41
N TYR A 62 -2.40 -3.23 -1.92
CA TYR A 62 -1.86 -4.09 -2.97
C TYR A 62 -2.95 -4.53 -3.94
N GLY A 63 -2.58 -4.79 -5.19
CA GLY A 63 -3.48 -5.27 -6.25
C GLY A 63 -4.47 -4.24 -6.79
N ARG A 64 -4.40 -2.97 -6.36
CA ARG A 64 -5.27 -1.88 -6.85
C ARG A 64 -4.60 -0.51 -6.74
N VAL A 65 -5.16 0.47 -7.45
CA VAL A 65 -4.73 1.87 -7.39
C VAL A 65 -5.72 2.65 -6.52
N PRO A 66 -5.36 3.07 -5.30
CA PRO A 66 -6.19 3.96 -4.49
C PRO A 66 -6.34 5.34 -5.14
N ASP A 67 -7.47 5.99 -4.87
CA ASP A 67 -7.73 7.39 -5.27
C ASP A 67 -6.95 8.38 -4.41
N ASN A 68 -6.83 9.64 -4.86
CA ASN A 68 -6.10 10.69 -4.13
C ASN A 68 -6.58 10.86 -2.68
N LYS A 69 -7.91 10.82 -2.47
CA LYS A 69 -8.51 10.90 -1.13
C LYS A 69 -8.10 9.74 -0.24
N GLU A 70 -8.04 8.54 -0.82
CA GLU A 70 -7.67 7.33 -0.08
C GLU A 70 -6.16 7.34 0.22
N ILE A 71 -5.34 7.93 -0.64
CA ILE A 71 -3.91 8.19 -0.37
C ILE A 71 -3.73 9.18 0.78
N GLU A 72 -4.47 10.29 0.77
CA GLU A 72 -4.50 11.26 1.88
C GLU A 72 -4.89 10.56 3.19
N GLU A 73 -5.96 9.77 3.16
CA GLU A 73 -6.38 8.98 4.31
C GLU A 73 -5.28 8.01 4.74
N ILE A 74 -4.65 7.23 3.85
CA ILE A 74 -3.57 6.31 4.24
C ILE A 74 -2.38 7.03 4.90
N LEU A 75 -2.06 8.25 4.45
CA LEU A 75 -0.98 9.07 5.00
C LEU A 75 -1.37 9.71 6.35
N MET A 76 -2.65 10.06 6.53
CA MET A 76 -3.18 10.67 7.75
C MET A 76 -3.61 9.63 8.80
N ASP A 77 -4.01 8.44 8.36
CA ASP A 77 -4.67 7.43 9.17
C ASP A 77 -3.62 6.57 9.88
N LYS A 78 -3.47 6.91 11.17
CA LYS A 78 -2.68 6.18 12.16
C LYS A 78 -3.39 4.90 12.66
N ASN A 79 -4.49 4.46 12.05
CA ASN A 79 -5.32 3.42 12.64
C ASN A 79 -5.30 2.12 11.85
N GLN A 80 -5.23 1.04 12.62
CA GLN A 80 -4.76 -0.25 12.19
C GLN A 80 -5.76 -1.02 11.33
N PHE A 81 -5.19 -1.78 10.39
CA PHE A 81 -5.80 -2.87 9.68
C PHE A 81 -6.88 -3.60 10.49
N LYS A 82 -8.08 -3.68 9.90
CA LYS A 82 -9.03 -4.76 10.17
C LYS A 82 -8.31 -6.08 9.88
N ALA A 83 -7.82 -6.73 10.92
CA ALA A 83 -7.60 -8.16 10.93
C ALA A 83 -8.97 -8.84 10.77
N ASN A 84 -9.43 -9.00 9.54
CA ASN A 84 -10.33 -10.09 9.20
C ASN A 84 -9.49 -11.37 9.18
N GLN A 85 -9.13 -11.85 10.37
CA GLN A 85 -8.73 -13.24 10.53
C GLN A 85 -10.01 -14.06 10.66
N SER A 86 -10.38 -14.66 9.53
CA SER A 86 -10.70 -16.09 9.41
C SER A 86 -10.78 -16.86 10.73
N SER A 87 -11.88 -17.57 10.95
CA SER A 87 -11.92 -19.05 10.98
C SER A 87 -13.08 -19.57 11.84
N GLY A 88 -13.68 -20.66 11.37
CA GLY A 88 -15.02 -21.07 11.75
C GLY A 88 -15.18 -21.73 13.11
N CYS A 89 -16.44 -22.10 13.38
CA CYS A 89 -16.76 -23.24 14.22
C CYS A 89 -17.94 -23.98 13.60
N CYS A 90 -17.62 -24.91 12.70
CA CYS A 90 -18.46 -26.06 12.44
C CYS A 90 -18.35 -26.94 13.69
N SER A 91 -19.36 -26.88 14.57
CA SER A 91 -19.53 -27.81 15.70
C SER A 91 -20.98 -27.77 16.17
N CYS A 92 -21.93 -28.14 15.30
CA CYS A 92 -23.20 -28.66 15.79
C CYS A 92 -22.97 -30.11 16.21
N CYS A 93 -22.64 -30.28 17.48
CA CYS A 93 -22.71 -31.52 18.22
C CYS A 93 -24.05 -31.48 18.98
N GLY A 94 -24.96 -32.41 18.70
CA GLY A 94 -26.28 -32.51 19.37
C GLY A 94 -27.32 -33.17 18.48
#